data_AF-A0AAU4TGQ4-F1
#
_entry.id   AF-A0AAU4TGQ4-F1
#
_cell.length_a   1.000
_cell.length_b   1.000
_cell.length_c   1.000
_cell.angle_alpha   90.00
_cell.angle_beta   90.00
_cell.angle_gamma   90.00
#
_symmetry.space_group_name_H-M   'P 1'
#
loop_
_entity.id
_entity.type
_entity.pdbx_description
1 polymer ?
#
loop_
_entity_poly.entity_id
_entity_poly.type
_entity_poly.pdbx_seq_one_letter_code
_entity_poly.pdbx_strand_id
1 'polypeptide(L)'
;MSDTVRSDQELHERLADRITSQADEHESSARPHLRRSRAGLNRTRGKGALAAAVETGAEKILKAIEEAEDQLHKHLQDVSKGVRDMGDNHARNDKNIETMLQSIVKRSGDQDTVRDGGGIGKDRPDTTKDPHTVTVEWKPGMPKPAFERKARALQRLGEEGNLFKFKGRTEDYRDKEITAKYKGALEALIRRNHKDDPEFAEEAAQAARKMQPDHVNELQTGGPDAWRNLRMLDRTTNYDIGTQQIRPQIKDLPDGNPINIDIKWWPDD
;
A
#
# COMPACT_ATOMS: atom_id res chain seq x y z
N MET A 1 -12.78 -8.18 -8.91
CA MET A 1 -11.78 -7.80 -7.90
C MET A 1 -12.13 -8.61 -6.67
N SER A 2 -11.24 -9.51 -6.24
CA SER A 2 -11.59 -10.55 -5.27
C SER A 2 -11.93 -9.97 -3.90
N ASP A 3 -12.97 -10.55 -3.29
CA ASP A 3 -13.45 -10.31 -1.91
C ASP A 3 -12.42 -10.61 -0.81
N THR A 4 -11.14 -10.77 -1.13
CA THR A 4 -10.23 -11.48 -0.23
C THR A 4 -9.70 -10.69 0.94
N VAL A 5 -9.73 -9.35 0.97
CA VAL A 5 -9.33 -8.59 2.18
C VAL A 5 -9.92 -7.17 2.18
N ARG A 6 -11.24 -7.04 2.26
CA ARG A 6 -11.85 -5.80 2.76
C ARG A 6 -11.85 -5.93 4.29
N SER A 7 -11.21 -5.00 4.99
CA SER A 7 -11.26 -5.05 6.45
C SER A 7 -12.70 -4.86 6.88
N ASP A 8 -13.30 -5.88 7.49
CA ASP A 8 -14.69 -5.82 7.89
C ASP A 8 -14.77 -5.15 9.28
N GLN A 9 -15.05 -3.85 9.26
CA GLN A 9 -15.28 -3.06 10.48
C GLN A 9 -16.34 -3.72 11.37
N GLU A 10 -17.35 -4.36 10.78
CA GLU A 10 -18.43 -5.02 11.51
C GLU A 10 -17.92 -6.26 12.28
N LEU A 11 -16.94 -6.99 11.72
CA LEU A 11 -16.30 -8.09 12.45
C LEU A 11 -15.50 -7.61 13.66
N HIS A 12 -14.81 -6.47 13.54
CA HIS A 12 -14.12 -5.86 14.68
C HIS A 12 -15.10 -5.41 15.76
N GLU A 13 -16.22 -4.79 15.38
CA GLU A 13 -17.28 -4.39 16.31
C GLU A 13 -17.89 -5.60 17.03
N ARG A 14 -18.28 -6.64 16.28
CA ARG A 14 -18.85 -7.88 16.86
C ARG A 14 -17.86 -8.57 17.80
N LEU A 15 -16.57 -8.59 17.46
CA LEU A 15 -15.54 -9.15 18.34
C LEU A 15 -15.39 -8.32 19.62
N ALA A 16 -15.35 -6.99 19.49
CA ALA A 16 -15.26 -6.09 20.64
C ALA A 16 -16.46 -6.24 21.59
N ASP A 17 -17.68 -6.35 21.04
CA ASP A 17 -18.90 -6.56 21.80
C ASP A 17 -18.89 -7.90 22.54
N ARG A 18 -18.42 -8.97 21.88
CA ARG A 18 -18.26 -10.28 22.53
C ARG A 18 -17.28 -10.22 23.69
N ILE A 19 -16.14 -9.53 23.53
CA ILE A 19 -15.14 -9.37 24.60
C ILE A 19 -15.72 -8.58 25.77
N THR A 20 -16.47 -7.50 25.49
CA THR A 20 -17.17 -6.73 26.53
C THR A 20 -18.20 -7.59 27.27
N SER A 21 -19.04 -8.33 26.54
CA SER A 21 -20.03 -9.24 27.13
C SER A 21 -19.38 -10.27 28.04
N GLN A 22 -18.25 -10.86 27.62
CA GLN A 22 -17.49 -11.80 28.45
C GLN A 22 -16.91 -11.13 29.69
N ALA A 23 -16.37 -9.91 29.58
CA ALA A 23 -15.86 -9.15 30.73
C ALA A 23 -16.96 -8.91 31.78
N ASP A 24 -18.16 -8.55 31.33
CA ASP A 24 -19.32 -8.29 32.19
C ASP A 24 -19.87 -9.60 32.81
N GLU A 25 -19.88 -10.70 32.05
CA GLU A 25 -20.25 -12.04 32.55
C GLU A 25 -19.28 -12.55 33.63
N HIS A 26 -17.97 -12.36 33.42
CA HIS A 26 -16.96 -12.71 34.43
C HIS A 26 -17.15 -11.91 35.71
N GLU A 27 -17.30 -10.59 35.62
CA GLU A 27 -17.49 -9.74 36.79
C GLU A 27 -18.81 -10.07 37.53
N SER A 28 -19.91 -10.18 36.78
CA SER A 28 -21.24 -10.42 37.35
C SER A 28 -21.39 -11.81 37.97
N SER A 29 -20.62 -12.80 37.53
CA SER A 29 -20.57 -14.12 38.14
C SER A 29 -19.62 -14.14 39.35
N ALA A 30 -18.40 -13.61 39.24
CA ALA A 30 -17.39 -13.68 40.30
C ALA A 30 -17.76 -12.87 41.54
N ARG A 31 -18.24 -11.63 41.38
CA ARG A 31 -18.50 -10.70 42.50
C ARG A 31 -19.52 -11.23 43.52
N PRO A 32 -20.67 -11.81 43.13
CA PRO A 32 -21.59 -12.43 44.08
C PRO A 32 -20.97 -13.59 44.87
N HIS A 33 -20.11 -14.40 44.25
CA HIS A 33 -19.42 -15.49 44.95
C HIS A 33 -18.40 -14.94 45.97
N LEU A 34 -17.58 -13.97 45.59
CA LEU A 34 -16.64 -13.31 46.50
C LEU A 34 -17.36 -12.64 47.68
N ARG A 35 -18.48 -11.95 47.41
CA ARG A 35 -19.31 -11.32 48.46
C ARG A 35 -19.88 -12.36 49.43
N ARG A 36 -20.37 -13.49 48.93
CA ARG A 36 -20.88 -14.59 49.76
C ARG A 36 -19.77 -15.22 50.61
N SER A 37 -18.59 -15.47 50.02
CA SER A 37 -17.42 -16.01 50.71
C SER A 37 -16.96 -15.09 51.85
N ARG A 38 -16.89 -13.78 51.59
CA ARG A 38 -16.55 -12.77 52.61
C ARG A 38 -17.59 -12.69 53.74
N ALA A 39 -18.87 -12.75 53.40
CA ALA A 39 -19.96 -12.80 54.39
C ALA A 39 -19.96 -14.09 55.22
N GLY A 40 -19.43 -15.20 54.68
CA GLY A 40 -19.22 -16.45 55.41
C GLY A 40 -18.08 -16.33 56.44
N LEU A 41 -16.92 -15.81 56.01
CA LEU A 41 -15.77 -15.60 56.88
C LEU A 41 -16.06 -14.63 58.02
N ASN A 42 -16.82 -13.56 57.76
CA ASN A 42 -17.20 -12.61 58.82
C ASN A 42 -18.09 -13.24 59.91
N ARG A 43 -18.82 -14.33 59.62
CA ARG A 43 -19.66 -15.03 60.59
C ARG A 43 -18.88 -15.97 61.52
N THR A 44 -17.66 -16.36 61.17
CA THR A 44 -16.82 -17.25 61.99
C THR A 44 -15.84 -16.50 62.89
N ARG A 45 -15.74 -15.17 62.68
CA ARG A 45 -14.77 -14.27 63.31
C ARG A 45 -14.78 -14.37 64.84
N GLY A 46 -13.62 -14.63 65.43
CA GLY A 46 -13.40 -14.53 66.89
C GLY A 46 -13.45 -15.85 67.69
N LYS A 47 -13.51 -17.02 67.05
CA LYS A 47 -13.53 -18.33 67.73
C LYS A 47 -12.12 -18.88 68.08
N GLY A 48 -11.23 -18.04 68.61
CA GLY A 48 -9.89 -18.42 69.10
C GLY A 48 -8.71 -18.07 68.18
N ALA A 49 -7.47 -18.16 68.69
CA ALA A 49 -6.26 -17.67 68.03
C ALA A 49 -5.92 -18.40 66.71
N LEU A 50 -6.14 -19.71 66.63
CA LEU A 50 -5.94 -20.50 65.41
C LEU A 50 -6.95 -20.10 64.32
N ALA A 51 -8.22 -19.88 64.69
CA ALA A 51 -9.26 -19.44 63.77
C ALA A 51 -8.95 -18.05 63.20
N ALA A 52 -8.46 -17.11 64.03
CA ALA A 52 -8.08 -15.77 63.59
C ALA A 52 -6.94 -15.76 62.56
N ALA A 53 -5.95 -16.66 62.70
CA ALA A 53 -4.85 -16.79 61.74
C ALA A 53 -5.33 -17.32 60.38
N VAL A 54 -6.20 -18.35 60.38
CA VAL A 54 -6.81 -18.91 59.17
C VAL A 54 -7.70 -17.89 58.47
N GLU A 55 -8.49 -17.13 59.22
CA GLU A 55 -9.35 -16.05 58.69
C GLU A 55 -8.56 -14.93 58.03
N THR A 56 -7.44 -14.52 58.64
CA THR A 56 -6.54 -13.50 58.07
C THR A 56 -5.93 -13.97 56.75
N GLY A 57 -5.55 -15.26 56.66
CA GLY A 57 -5.07 -15.86 55.42
C GLY A 57 -6.16 -15.89 54.33
N ALA A 58 -7.37 -16.32 54.68
CA ALA A 58 -8.50 -16.38 53.76
C ALA A 58 -8.94 -14.99 53.28
N GLU A 59 -8.92 -13.97 54.13
CA GLU A 59 -9.22 -12.58 53.75
C GLU A 59 -8.19 -12.05 52.74
N LYS A 60 -6.89 -12.33 52.94
CA LYS A 60 -5.85 -11.96 51.97
C LYS A 60 -6.04 -12.64 50.61
N ILE A 61 -6.42 -13.92 50.61
CA ILE A 61 -6.70 -14.67 49.37
C ILE A 61 -7.91 -14.07 48.65
N LEU A 62 -9.03 -13.84 49.34
CA LEU A 62 -10.22 -13.24 48.73
C LEU A 62 -9.93 -11.85 48.17
N LYS A 63 -9.16 -11.04 48.89
CA LYS A 63 -8.75 -9.71 48.41
C LYS A 63 -7.88 -9.81 47.15
N ALA A 64 -6.93 -10.75 47.11
CA ALA A 64 -6.10 -10.96 45.92
C ALA A 64 -6.93 -11.43 44.71
N ILE A 65 -7.95 -12.26 44.93
CA ILE A 65 -8.88 -12.68 43.86
C ILE A 65 -9.73 -11.49 43.38
N GLU A 66 -10.25 -10.66 44.29
CA GLU A 66 -11.02 -9.46 43.95
C GLU A 66 -10.17 -8.48 43.11
N GLU A 67 -8.92 -8.22 43.51
CA GLU A 67 -7.99 -7.39 42.75
C GLU A 67 -7.65 -7.98 41.37
N ALA A 68 -7.50 -9.31 41.27
CA ALA A 68 -7.22 -9.99 40.00
C ALA A 68 -8.42 -9.93 39.03
N GLU A 69 -9.66 -10.12 39.53
CA GLU A 69 -10.89 -9.98 38.75
C GLU A 69 -11.07 -8.55 38.22
N ASP A 70 -10.83 -7.54 39.07
CA ASP A 70 -10.91 -6.13 38.65
C ASP A 70 -9.87 -5.80 37.56
N GLN A 71 -8.65 -6.34 37.68
CA GLN A 71 -7.61 -6.17 36.65
C GLN A 71 -7.97 -6.88 35.34
N LEU A 72 -8.50 -8.10 35.42
CA LEU A 72 -8.92 -8.87 34.24
C LEU A 72 -10.07 -8.16 33.51
N HIS A 73 -11.11 -7.75 34.24
CA HIS A 73 -12.25 -7.03 33.67
C HIS A 73 -11.79 -5.76 32.95
N LYS A 74 -10.96 -4.95 33.61
CA LYS A 74 -10.37 -3.75 32.99
C LYS A 74 -9.56 -4.09 31.73
N HIS A 75 -8.72 -5.13 31.79
CA HIS A 75 -7.92 -5.54 30.65
C HIS A 75 -8.79 -5.95 29.45
N LEU A 76 -9.86 -6.73 29.67
CA LEU A 76 -10.78 -7.12 28.61
C LEU A 76 -11.52 -5.90 28.01
N GLN A 77 -11.89 -4.92 28.83
CA GLN A 77 -12.44 -3.65 28.32
C GLN A 77 -11.43 -2.88 27.47
N ASP A 78 -10.17 -2.79 27.91
CA ASP A 78 -9.09 -2.13 27.16
C ASP A 78 -8.83 -2.84 25.83
N VAL A 79 -8.83 -4.18 25.81
CA VAL A 79 -8.71 -4.98 24.59
C VAL A 79 -9.90 -4.73 23.66
N SER A 80 -11.13 -4.76 24.17
CA SER A 80 -12.34 -4.46 23.38
C SER A 80 -12.26 -3.08 22.72
N LYS A 81 -11.84 -2.05 23.47
CA LYS A 81 -11.59 -0.71 22.92
C LYS A 81 -10.52 -0.74 21.82
N GLY A 82 -9.40 -1.41 22.05
CA GLY A 82 -8.34 -1.56 21.05
C GLY A 82 -8.82 -2.23 19.75
N VAL A 83 -9.71 -3.23 19.84
CA VAL A 83 -10.31 -3.88 18.67
C VAL A 83 -11.20 -2.91 17.89
N ARG A 84 -12.01 -2.07 18.58
CA ARG A 84 -12.82 -1.03 17.91
C ARG A 84 -11.95 0.00 17.22
N ASP A 85 -10.94 0.51 17.93
CA ASP A 85 -9.98 1.48 17.38
C ASP A 85 -9.26 0.91 16.15
N MET A 86 -8.93 -0.39 16.15
CA MET A 86 -8.36 -1.08 15.00
C MET A 86 -9.32 -1.09 13.80
N GLY A 87 -10.60 -1.44 14.02
CA GLY A 87 -11.63 -1.43 12.98
C GLY A 87 -11.81 -0.04 12.35
N ASP A 88 -11.91 1.01 13.18
CA ASP A 88 -12.01 2.40 12.74
C ASP A 88 -10.79 2.83 11.92
N ASN A 89 -9.59 2.51 12.40
CA ASN A 89 -8.35 2.84 11.70
C ASN A 89 -8.27 2.14 10.34
N HIS A 90 -8.73 0.89 10.26
CA HIS A 90 -8.79 0.17 8.99
C HIS A 90 -9.79 0.79 8.01
N ALA A 91 -11.00 1.10 8.46
CA ALA A 91 -12.02 1.74 7.63
C ALA A 91 -11.55 3.10 7.08
N ARG A 92 -10.92 3.92 7.92
CA ARG A 92 -10.34 5.21 7.51
C ARG A 92 -9.22 5.03 6.48
N ASN A 93 -8.32 4.07 6.70
CA ASN A 93 -7.22 3.79 5.76
C ASN A 93 -7.74 3.31 4.41
N ASP A 94 -8.75 2.43 4.39
CA ASP A 94 -9.34 1.93 3.15
C ASP A 94 -10.01 3.07 2.36
N LYS A 95 -10.77 3.93 3.04
CA LYS A 95 -11.38 5.12 2.42
C LYS A 95 -10.34 6.10 1.86
N ASN A 96 -9.23 6.29 2.57
CA ASN A 96 -8.13 7.14 2.11
C ASN A 96 -7.47 6.57 0.85
N ILE A 97 -7.22 5.25 0.81
CA ILE A 97 -6.66 4.56 -0.36
C ILE A 97 -7.63 4.69 -1.55
N GLU A 98 -8.92 4.44 -1.34
CA GLU A 98 -9.94 4.59 -2.38
C GLU A 98 -9.95 6.01 -2.95
N THR A 99 -9.95 7.02 -2.07
CA THR A 99 -9.92 8.44 -2.47
C THR A 99 -8.66 8.77 -3.29
N MET A 100 -7.50 8.28 -2.86
CA MET A 100 -6.26 8.44 -3.62
C MET A 100 -6.36 7.82 -5.01
N LEU A 101 -6.80 6.57 -5.11
CA LEU A 101 -6.95 5.84 -6.38
C LEU A 101 -7.95 6.51 -7.32
N GLN A 102 -9.13 6.92 -6.82
CA GLN A 102 -10.11 7.65 -7.61
C GLN A 102 -9.54 8.97 -8.13
N SER A 103 -8.78 9.69 -7.30
CA SER A 103 -8.14 10.94 -7.72
C SER A 103 -7.09 10.74 -8.81
N ILE A 104 -6.37 9.63 -8.78
CA ILE A 104 -5.38 9.25 -9.80
C ILE A 104 -6.08 8.89 -11.12
N VAL A 105 -7.16 8.10 -11.05
CA VAL A 105 -7.97 7.72 -12.22
C VAL A 105 -8.55 8.96 -12.89
N LYS A 106 -9.14 9.87 -12.11
CA LYS A 106 -9.69 11.12 -12.63
C LYS A 106 -8.62 11.95 -13.36
N ARG A 107 -7.49 12.22 -12.71
CA ARG A 107 -6.40 13.00 -13.32
C ARG A 107 -5.83 12.35 -14.57
N SER A 108 -5.73 11.02 -14.60
CA SER A 108 -5.31 10.29 -15.80
C SER A 108 -6.29 10.49 -16.95
N GLY A 109 -7.60 10.48 -16.68
CA GLY A 109 -8.63 10.77 -17.69
C GLY A 109 -8.58 12.23 -18.17
N ASP A 110 -8.34 13.17 -17.27
CA ASP A 110 -8.15 14.59 -17.62
C ASP A 110 -6.92 14.75 -18.54
N GLN A 111 -5.81 14.06 -18.26
CA GLN A 111 -4.60 14.09 -19.11
C GLN A 111 -4.78 13.37 -20.45
N ASP A 112 -5.50 12.25 -20.48
CA ASP A 112 -5.90 11.61 -21.75
C ASP A 112 -6.70 12.62 -22.61
N THR A 113 -7.59 13.40 -22.00
CA THR A 113 -8.36 14.45 -22.71
C THR A 113 -7.45 15.57 -23.24
N VAL A 114 -6.47 16.02 -22.47
CA VAL A 114 -5.49 17.04 -22.93
C VAL A 114 -4.69 16.51 -24.12
N ARG A 115 -4.19 15.28 -24.02
CA ARG A 115 -3.43 14.62 -25.09
C ARG A 115 -4.25 14.48 -26.37
N ASP A 116 -5.48 13.98 -26.26
CA ASP A 116 -6.33 13.65 -27.40
C ASP A 116 -7.01 14.90 -28.02
N GLY A 117 -7.31 15.91 -27.18
CA GLY A 117 -7.95 17.16 -27.59
C GLY A 117 -7.01 18.24 -28.13
N GLY A 118 -5.75 18.26 -27.69
CA GLY A 118 -4.80 19.34 -27.98
C GLY A 118 -4.04 19.26 -29.31
N GLY A 119 -4.28 18.25 -30.15
CA GLY A 119 -3.47 18.00 -31.36
C GLY A 119 -2.00 17.63 -31.08
N ILE A 120 -1.68 17.44 -29.79
CA ILE A 120 -0.38 17.10 -29.21
C ILE A 120 -0.21 15.56 -29.15
N GLY A 121 -1.30 14.77 -29.18
CA GLY A 121 -1.26 13.31 -29.29
C GLY A 121 -2.36 12.71 -30.18
N LYS A 122 -2.85 13.47 -31.16
CA LYS A 122 -3.79 12.93 -32.18
C LYS A 122 -3.12 11.95 -33.14
N ASP A 123 -1.80 11.98 -33.22
CA ASP A 123 -1.08 11.29 -34.26
C ASP A 123 -0.71 9.91 -33.73
N ARG A 124 -1.35 8.89 -34.28
CA ARG A 124 -0.81 7.52 -34.30
C ARG A 124 0.54 7.54 -35.03
N PRO A 125 1.37 6.50 -34.91
CA PRO A 125 2.53 6.38 -35.78
C PRO A 125 2.13 6.63 -37.23
N ASP A 126 2.86 7.51 -37.88
CA ASP A 126 2.67 7.84 -39.29
C ASP A 126 3.09 6.63 -40.12
N THR A 127 2.12 5.79 -40.48
CA THR A 127 2.38 4.53 -41.19
C THR A 127 2.90 4.72 -42.60
N THR A 128 3.05 5.97 -43.08
CA THR A 128 3.69 6.28 -44.36
C THR A 128 5.21 6.44 -44.24
N LYS A 129 5.74 6.54 -43.02
CA LYS A 129 7.18 6.67 -42.75
C LYS A 129 7.80 5.34 -42.34
N ASP A 130 9.06 5.16 -42.68
CA ASP A 130 9.84 4.02 -42.22
C ASP A 130 10.12 4.13 -40.71
N PRO A 131 9.94 3.03 -39.94
CA PRO A 131 10.24 3.02 -38.53
C PRO A 131 11.71 3.31 -38.24
N HIS A 132 11.97 4.28 -37.35
CA HIS A 132 13.30 4.54 -36.85
C HIS A 132 13.65 3.55 -35.73
N THR A 133 14.77 2.86 -35.83
CA THR A 133 15.21 1.91 -34.79
C THR A 133 16.03 2.64 -33.73
N VAL A 134 15.54 2.62 -32.50
CA VAL A 134 16.22 3.14 -31.31
C VAL A 134 16.87 1.99 -30.57
N THR A 135 18.17 2.09 -30.31
CA THR A 135 18.90 1.11 -29.51
C THR A 135 18.79 1.45 -28.03
N VAL A 136 18.40 0.48 -27.21
CA VAL A 136 18.50 0.54 -25.74
C VAL A 136 19.46 -0.53 -25.24
N GLU A 137 20.41 -0.13 -24.40
CA GLU A 137 21.51 -0.95 -23.94
C GLU A 137 21.51 -1.06 -22.40
N TRP A 138 21.66 -2.27 -21.90
CA TRP A 138 21.93 -2.50 -20.48
C TRP A 138 23.34 -2.05 -20.14
N LYS A 139 23.50 -1.20 -19.12
CA LYS A 139 24.82 -0.77 -18.63
C LYS A 139 25.09 -1.29 -17.22
N PRO A 140 26.37 -1.50 -16.84
CA PRO A 140 26.75 -1.78 -15.45
C PRO A 140 26.15 -0.75 -14.49
N GLY A 141 25.56 -1.23 -13.40
CA GLY A 141 24.85 -0.39 -12.42
C GLY A 141 23.34 -0.36 -12.60
N MET A 142 22.81 -0.83 -13.74
CA MET A 142 21.37 -1.05 -13.88
C MET A 142 20.97 -2.44 -13.35
N PRO A 143 19.91 -2.57 -12.53
CA PRO A 143 19.37 -3.89 -12.21
C PRO A 143 18.88 -4.59 -13.49
N LYS A 144 19.50 -5.74 -13.85
CA LYS A 144 19.17 -6.50 -15.07
C LYS A 144 17.65 -6.76 -15.23
N PRO A 145 16.91 -7.21 -14.20
CA PRO A 145 15.47 -7.46 -14.35
C PRO A 145 14.65 -6.17 -14.59
N ALA A 146 15.10 -5.04 -14.06
CA ALA A 146 14.44 -3.75 -14.23
C ALA A 146 14.61 -3.25 -15.68
N PHE A 147 15.85 -3.31 -16.19
CA PHE A 147 16.15 -3.00 -17.58
C PHE A 147 15.38 -3.91 -18.53
N GLU A 148 15.49 -5.23 -18.35
CA GLU A 148 14.87 -6.20 -19.26
C GLU A 148 13.37 -5.98 -19.38
N ARG A 149 12.69 -5.84 -18.24
CA ARG A 149 11.25 -5.62 -18.20
C ARG A 149 10.84 -4.38 -18.99
N LYS A 150 11.59 -3.28 -18.86
CA LYS A 150 11.29 -2.03 -19.57
C LYS A 150 11.65 -2.13 -21.05
N ALA A 151 12.86 -2.57 -21.38
CA ALA A 151 13.34 -2.70 -22.74
C ALA A 151 12.43 -3.63 -23.57
N ARG A 152 12.04 -4.78 -23.02
CA ARG A 152 11.10 -5.70 -23.71
C ARG A 152 9.69 -5.14 -23.85
N ALA A 153 9.21 -4.37 -22.88
CA ALA A 153 7.90 -3.71 -23.00
C ALA A 153 7.91 -2.68 -24.13
N LEU A 154 8.97 -1.87 -24.23
CA LEU A 154 9.16 -0.92 -25.32
C LEU A 154 9.33 -1.63 -26.67
N GLN A 155 10.11 -2.72 -26.72
CA GLN A 155 10.25 -3.53 -27.94
C GLN A 155 8.91 -4.06 -28.46
N ARG A 156 8.10 -4.67 -27.59
CA ARG A 156 6.76 -5.13 -27.99
C ARG A 156 5.88 -3.99 -28.49
N LEU A 157 5.90 -2.84 -27.81
CA LEU A 157 5.14 -1.68 -28.27
C LEU A 157 5.62 -1.17 -29.65
N GLY A 158 6.92 -1.25 -29.95
CA GLY A 158 7.46 -0.94 -31.26
C GLY A 158 6.99 -1.93 -32.33
N GLU A 159 7.10 -3.23 -32.04
CA GLU A 159 6.64 -4.33 -32.92
C GLU A 159 5.14 -4.27 -33.21
N GLU A 160 4.33 -3.88 -32.22
CA GLU A 160 2.89 -3.66 -32.37
C GLU A 160 2.54 -2.37 -33.12
N GLY A 161 3.53 -1.54 -33.48
CA GLY A 161 3.33 -0.27 -34.15
C GLY A 161 2.66 0.77 -33.24
N ASN A 162 2.93 0.75 -31.93
CA ASN A 162 2.37 1.67 -30.95
C ASN A 162 3.34 2.79 -30.54
N LEU A 163 4.63 2.70 -30.89
CA LEU A 163 5.62 3.72 -30.58
C LEU A 163 5.83 4.69 -31.74
N PHE A 164 5.90 5.98 -31.40
CA PHE A 164 6.14 7.04 -32.37
C PHE A 164 6.72 8.28 -31.70
N LYS A 165 7.42 9.12 -32.47
CA LYS A 165 7.91 10.40 -31.97
C LYS A 165 6.75 11.29 -31.55
N PHE A 166 6.62 11.54 -30.26
CA PHE A 166 5.59 12.42 -29.72
C PHE A 166 5.76 13.87 -30.21
N LYS A 167 4.61 14.52 -30.47
CA LYS A 167 4.52 15.89 -30.98
C LYS A 167 4.50 16.91 -29.85
N GLY A 168 5.46 17.84 -29.88
CA GLY A 168 5.56 18.89 -28.86
C GLY A 168 6.38 18.46 -27.63
N ARG A 169 6.24 19.20 -26.52
CA ARG A 169 7.04 18.94 -25.31
C ARG A 169 6.27 18.07 -24.34
N THR A 170 6.95 17.08 -23.78
CA THR A 170 6.35 16.19 -22.77
C THR A 170 5.89 16.94 -21.52
N GLU A 171 6.50 18.08 -21.21
CA GLU A 171 6.10 18.94 -20.08
C GLU A 171 4.71 19.57 -20.26
N ASP A 172 4.26 19.76 -21.50
CA ASP A 172 2.99 20.45 -21.77
C ASP A 172 1.76 19.57 -21.43
N TYR A 173 1.93 18.25 -21.33
CA TYR A 173 0.86 17.31 -20.95
C TYR A 173 1.21 16.42 -19.74
N ARG A 174 2.41 16.57 -19.17
CA ARG A 174 2.80 15.80 -17.99
C ARG A 174 2.21 16.41 -16.73
N ASP A 175 1.45 15.62 -15.99
CA ASP A 175 0.97 15.91 -14.65
C ASP A 175 1.79 15.15 -13.60
N LYS A 176 2.72 15.88 -12.97
CA LYS A 176 3.58 15.34 -11.91
C LYS A 176 2.80 14.75 -10.73
N GLU A 177 1.59 15.23 -10.48
CA GLU A 177 0.73 14.72 -9.40
C GLU A 177 0.30 13.28 -9.64
N ILE A 178 0.17 12.82 -10.90
CA ILE A 178 -0.17 11.42 -11.20
C ILE A 178 0.92 10.50 -10.65
N THR A 179 2.19 10.81 -10.95
CA THR A 179 3.33 10.02 -10.44
C THR A 179 3.48 10.11 -8.92
N ALA A 180 3.30 11.30 -8.33
CA ALA A 180 3.40 11.50 -6.88
C ALA A 180 2.33 10.69 -6.13
N LYS A 181 1.08 10.79 -6.59
CA LYS A 181 -0.05 10.07 -6.00
C LYS A 181 0.05 8.57 -6.23
N TYR A 182 0.51 8.12 -7.40
CA TYR A 182 0.74 6.70 -7.67
C TYR A 182 1.71 6.10 -6.66
N LYS A 183 2.83 6.79 -6.40
CA LYS A 183 3.81 6.36 -5.40
C LYS A 183 3.21 6.32 -3.99
N GLY A 184 2.50 7.36 -3.58
CA GLY A 184 1.82 7.41 -2.28
C GLY A 184 0.77 6.31 -2.10
N ALA A 185 -0.02 6.04 -3.13
CA ALA A 185 -1.01 4.96 -3.14
C ALA A 185 -0.34 3.58 -3.02
N LEU A 186 0.78 3.36 -3.70
CA LEU A 186 1.54 2.11 -3.59
C LEU A 186 2.11 1.91 -2.18
N GLU A 187 2.70 2.95 -1.57
CA GLU A 187 3.18 2.88 -0.18
C GLU A 187 2.05 2.55 0.80
N ALA A 188 0.88 3.18 0.62
CA ALA A 188 -0.30 2.89 1.44
C ALA A 188 -0.81 1.46 1.24
N LEU A 189 -0.78 0.94 0.01
CA LEU A 189 -1.17 -0.44 -0.30
C LEU A 189 -0.20 -1.47 0.29
N ILE A 190 1.12 -1.23 0.22
CA ILE A 190 2.13 -2.10 0.85
C ILE A 190 1.85 -2.20 2.35
N ARG A 191 1.71 -1.06 3.03
CA ARG A 191 1.41 -1.03 4.47
C ARG A 191 0.07 -1.66 4.81
N ARG A 192 -0.92 -1.56 3.92
CA ARG A 192 -2.23 -2.19 4.10
C ARG A 192 -2.15 -3.72 3.95
N ASN A 193 -1.38 -4.22 3.00
CA ASN A 193 -1.32 -5.65 2.69
C ASN A 193 -0.42 -6.44 3.63
N HIS A 194 0.49 -5.75 4.35
CA HIS A 194 1.46 -6.36 5.25
C HIS A 194 1.31 -5.80 6.68
N LYS A 195 0.08 -5.64 7.17
CA LYS A 195 -0.17 -5.12 8.54
C LYS A 195 0.27 -6.10 9.62
N ASP A 196 0.26 -7.39 9.29
CA ASP A 196 0.73 -8.52 10.10
C ASP A 196 2.26 -8.60 10.19
N ASP A 197 2.97 -7.91 9.30
CA ASP A 197 4.43 -7.79 9.29
C ASP A 197 4.86 -6.32 9.09
N PRO A 198 4.79 -5.49 10.16
CA PRO A 198 5.07 -4.05 10.06
C PRO A 198 6.53 -3.74 9.72
N GLU A 199 7.47 -4.63 10.09
CA GLU A 199 8.88 -4.48 9.74
C GLU A 199 9.08 -4.64 8.24
N PHE A 200 8.57 -5.73 7.66
CA PHE A 200 8.58 -5.93 6.22
C PHE A 200 7.84 -4.80 5.48
N ALA A 201 6.68 -4.37 5.98
CA ALA A 201 5.90 -3.30 5.37
C ALA A 201 6.70 -1.98 5.26
N GLU A 202 7.45 -1.61 6.30
CA GLU A 202 8.26 -0.41 6.28
C GLU A 202 9.51 -0.58 5.40
N GLU A 203 10.17 -1.74 5.42
CA GLU A 203 11.28 -2.03 4.50
C GLU A 203 10.85 -1.96 3.02
N ALA A 204 9.71 -2.58 2.69
CA ALA A 204 9.15 -2.55 1.34
C ALA A 204 8.71 -1.12 0.94
N ALA A 205 8.12 -0.35 1.86
CA ALA A 205 7.81 1.05 1.62
C ALA A 205 9.08 1.89 1.40
N GLN A 206 10.15 1.66 2.16
CA GLN A 206 11.44 2.31 1.95
C GLN A 206 12.09 1.94 0.62
N ALA A 207 11.99 0.67 0.20
CA ALA A 207 12.43 0.24 -1.12
C ALA A 207 11.65 0.97 -2.22
N ALA A 208 10.32 1.04 -2.11
CA ALA A 208 9.47 1.79 -3.04
C ALA A 208 9.81 3.30 -3.06
N ARG A 209 10.24 3.89 -1.93
CA ARG A 209 10.71 5.29 -1.87
C ARG A 209 11.97 5.54 -2.69
N LYS A 210 12.86 4.57 -2.79
CA LYS A 210 14.08 4.66 -3.60
C LYS A 210 13.78 4.52 -5.10
N MET A 211 12.67 3.88 -5.45
CA MET A 211 12.20 3.72 -6.82
C MET A 211 11.46 4.96 -7.34
N GLN A 212 11.36 5.07 -8.66
CA GLN A 212 10.61 6.10 -9.36
C GLN A 212 9.43 5.49 -10.11
N PRO A 213 8.23 6.13 -10.08
CA PRO A 213 7.17 5.82 -11.02
C PRO A 213 7.65 6.14 -12.43
N ASP A 214 7.56 5.14 -13.29
CA ASP A 214 8.06 5.16 -14.64
C ASP A 214 6.95 4.80 -15.63
N HIS A 215 6.93 5.51 -16.76
CA HIS A 215 6.03 5.24 -17.86
C HIS A 215 6.55 4.07 -18.69
N VAL A 216 5.81 2.96 -18.72
CA VAL A 216 6.17 1.74 -19.47
C VAL A 216 6.27 2.04 -20.96
N ASN A 217 5.28 2.72 -21.53
CA ASN A 217 5.41 3.45 -22.78
C ASN A 217 5.90 4.86 -22.45
N GLU A 218 7.10 5.21 -22.90
CA GLU A 218 7.71 6.51 -22.66
C GLU A 218 6.83 7.65 -23.21
N LEU A 219 6.74 8.75 -22.45
CA LEU A 219 5.96 9.91 -22.87
C LEU A 219 6.42 10.44 -24.24
N GLN A 220 7.73 10.54 -24.43
CA GLN A 220 8.35 10.97 -25.68
C GLN A 220 8.12 10.01 -26.87
N THR A 221 7.65 8.78 -26.61
CA THR A 221 7.31 7.79 -27.63
C THR A 221 5.79 7.58 -27.80
N GLY A 222 4.97 8.53 -27.34
CA GLY A 222 3.51 8.49 -27.48
C GLY A 222 2.77 7.88 -26.28
N GLY A 223 3.47 7.56 -25.20
CA GLY A 223 2.88 7.00 -24.00
C GLY A 223 1.89 7.94 -23.30
N PRO A 224 0.75 7.42 -22.79
CA PRO A 224 -0.16 8.21 -21.98
C PRO A 224 0.46 8.54 -20.61
N ASP A 225 0.25 9.77 -20.14
CA ASP A 225 0.54 10.13 -18.76
C ASP A 225 -0.59 9.67 -17.83
N ALA A 226 -0.66 8.36 -17.63
CA ALA A 226 -1.76 7.72 -16.92
C ALA A 226 -1.25 6.63 -15.98
N TRP A 227 -1.96 6.43 -14.87
CA TRP A 227 -1.58 5.43 -13.85
C TRP A 227 -1.42 4.01 -14.41
N ARG A 228 -2.21 3.64 -15.42
CA ARG A 228 -2.15 2.32 -16.07
C ARG A 228 -0.80 2.08 -16.74
N ASN A 229 -0.17 3.16 -17.20
CA ASN A 229 1.14 3.18 -17.84
C ASN A 229 2.29 3.34 -16.82
N LEU A 230 2.00 3.49 -15.53
CA LEU A 230 3.04 3.63 -14.51
C LEU A 230 3.45 2.29 -13.89
N ARG A 231 4.75 2.08 -13.72
CA ARG A 231 5.32 1.00 -12.92
C ARG A 231 6.49 1.53 -12.10
N MET A 232 6.75 0.97 -10.93
CA MET A 232 7.94 1.34 -10.17
C MET A 232 9.18 0.77 -10.85
N LEU A 233 10.19 1.62 -11.06
CA LEU A 233 11.46 1.25 -11.65
C LEU A 233 12.62 1.81 -10.81
N ASP A 234 13.77 1.16 -10.92
CA ASP A 234 15.02 1.74 -10.41
C ASP A 234 15.29 3.11 -11.06
N ARG A 235 15.76 4.05 -10.24
CA ARG A 235 15.99 5.44 -10.67
C ARG A 235 17.05 5.53 -11.77
N THR A 236 18.13 4.78 -11.65
CA THR A 236 19.24 4.81 -12.59
C THR A 236 18.78 4.24 -13.93
N THR A 237 18.14 3.07 -13.91
CA THR A 237 17.57 2.46 -15.13
C THR A 237 16.56 3.39 -15.81
N ASN A 238 15.67 4.03 -15.04
CA ASN A 238 14.69 4.95 -15.59
C ASN A 238 15.34 6.13 -16.34
N TYR A 239 16.27 6.80 -15.65
CA TYR A 239 16.95 7.96 -16.21
C TYR A 239 17.75 7.62 -17.46
N ASP A 240 18.50 6.51 -17.42
CA ASP A 240 19.40 6.14 -18.51
C ASP A 240 18.61 5.75 -19.78
N ILE A 241 17.60 4.88 -19.67
CA ILE A 241 16.78 4.47 -20.82
C ILE A 241 16.08 5.69 -21.43
N GLY A 242 15.34 6.46 -20.63
CA GLY A 242 14.54 7.56 -21.16
C GLY A 242 15.39 8.75 -21.62
N THR A 243 16.28 9.25 -20.75
CA THR A 243 17.00 10.52 -20.97
C THR A 243 18.30 10.35 -21.75
N GLN A 244 19.06 9.28 -21.48
CA GLN A 244 20.40 9.11 -22.06
C GLN A 244 20.38 8.30 -23.36
N GLN A 245 19.44 7.36 -23.52
CA GLN A 245 19.42 6.47 -24.67
C GLN A 245 18.34 6.85 -25.68
N ILE A 246 17.05 6.89 -25.29
CA ILE A 246 15.96 7.14 -26.23
C ILE A 246 15.96 8.60 -26.72
N ARG A 247 15.95 9.56 -25.79
CA ARG A 247 15.78 10.99 -26.12
C ARG A 247 16.77 11.50 -27.17
N PRO A 248 18.09 11.20 -27.12
CA PRO A 248 19.04 11.68 -28.12
C PRO A 248 18.85 11.07 -29.51
N GLN A 249 18.32 9.85 -29.59
CA GLN A 249 18.06 9.17 -30.87
C GLN A 249 16.80 9.68 -31.56
N ILE A 250 15.81 10.16 -30.79
CA ILE A 250 14.51 10.61 -31.33
C ILE A 250 14.30 12.12 -31.35
N LYS A 251 15.24 12.91 -30.82
CA LYS A 251 15.04 14.37 -30.65
C LYS A 251 14.83 15.10 -31.98
N ASP A 252 15.52 14.67 -33.03
CA ASP A 252 15.52 15.32 -34.35
C ASP A 252 14.60 14.61 -35.36
N LEU A 253 13.88 13.58 -34.93
CA LEU A 253 12.90 12.91 -35.78
C LEU A 253 11.67 13.80 -35.99
N PRO A 254 11.05 13.75 -37.17
CA PRO A 254 9.75 14.37 -37.38
C PRO A 254 8.71 13.83 -36.41
N ASP A 255 7.78 14.70 -36.00
CA ASP A 255 6.62 14.28 -35.21
C ASP A 255 5.85 13.15 -35.92
N GLY A 256 5.36 12.19 -35.14
CA GLY A 256 4.65 11.02 -35.62
C GLY A 256 5.52 9.92 -36.23
N ASN A 257 6.84 10.10 -36.37
CA ASN A 257 7.69 9.05 -36.95
C ASN A 257 7.59 7.74 -36.14
N PRO A 258 7.27 6.59 -36.75
CA PRO A 258 7.22 5.31 -36.03
C PRO A 258 8.59 4.95 -35.44
N ILE A 259 8.58 4.26 -34.31
CA ILE A 259 9.80 3.87 -33.58
C ILE A 259 9.79 2.36 -33.32
N ASN A 260 10.92 1.71 -33.59
CA ASN A 260 11.22 0.35 -33.15
C ASN A 260 12.33 0.37 -32.11
N ILE A 261 12.43 -0.69 -31.31
CA ILE A 261 13.43 -0.80 -30.24
C ILE A 261 14.31 -2.02 -30.48
N ASP A 262 15.61 -1.79 -30.51
CA ASP A 262 16.64 -2.83 -30.51
C ASP A 262 17.27 -2.91 -29.11
N ILE A 263 17.46 -4.12 -28.57
CA ILE A 263 17.94 -4.33 -27.20
C ILE A 263 19.35 -4.91 -27.22
N LYS A 264 20.28 -4.25 -26.51
CA LYS A 264 21.68 -4.70 -26.36
C LYS A 264 22.07 -4.94 -24.90
N TRP A 265 23.06 -5.80 -24.69
CA TRP A 265 23.55 -6.21 -23.37
C TRP A 265 25.05 -5.99 -23.24
N TRP A 266 25.48 -5.14 -22.29
CA TRP A 266 26.90 -4.91 -22.06
C TRP A 266 27.57 -5.95 -21.12
N PRO A 267 28.88 -6.21 -21.27
CA PRO A 267 29.61 -6.15 -22.54
C PRO A 267 29.14 -7.36 -23.36
N ASP A 268 28.92 -7.17 -24.66
CA ASP A 268 28.39 -8.23 -25.55
C ASP A 268 29.10 -9.58 -25.29
N ASP A 269 28.30 -10.65 -25.11
CA ASP A 269 28.78 -12.03 -25.33
C ASP A 269 29.06 -12.24 -26.83
#